data_AF-A0A077XRW5-F1
#
_entry.id   AF-A0A077XRW5-F1
#
_cell.length_a   1.000
_cell.length_b   1.000
_cell.length_c   1.000
_cell.angle_alpha   90.00
_cell.angle_beta   90.00
_cell.angle_gamma   90.00
#
_symmetry.space_group_name_H-M   'P 1'
#
loop_
_entity.id
_entity.type
_entity.pdbx_description
1 polymer ?
#
loop_
_entity_poly.entity_id
_entity_poly.type
_entity_poly.pdbx_seq_one_letter_code
_entity_poly.pdbx_strand_id
1 'polypeptide(L)'
;MNKILFSAIALMFATTAMAQLPKIPAAYSNLGYDTNGRLYFENKGEKYFAEEFKNPLTIEQLLGKPEATENGVQMDFGTLKGTVTYGLIPYGKVPHPLPVYRKTVKIEDGKIELNIKEDFKYPYDFVDWKKNGYLNLGYRIADEQGMLLFDGIIALKGEGPFEVIPAIYEGPFVNMLTDNSAVIWCKTTHPVKAEIEINGKVYKDEHETTLHRWNIAGLTPNTKHNYKVKYGIQSQSYHLKTAPSKGSREAFVFGYASDSRHATGGGERKILGANAYIMKKMAALAHMKDVRFMQFTGDMINGYLSSKEQQRLEYSNWKKSIEPFWHYMPFYIGMGNHEALGLIFKDENGKQQAFIDAFPYETQSAEALFAEEFVNPENGPDSEDDNKYDPDPKNIDFPSYKENVFYYTYGNVAMIVLNSNYWYAPSIANQTASSGGLHGYLMDNQLQWLRETISKLERDKNIDHIFLTQHTPAFPNGGHSKDVMWYSGNNEKRPYIGGKPVDKGIIERRDEYLEILINQSKKVVGMLTGDEHNYNWLKLTADMPIYPENYPHKKLNVSRPIYQINNGAAGAPYYGQEVLPWSKHTQSFSVENALCLFYVEGKKITMKVFNPDTLNQIDEVELR
;
A
#
# COMPACT_ATOMS: atom_id res chain seq x y z
N MET A 1 51.11 -34.41 48.43
CA MET A 1 50.44 -34.37 47.11
C MET A 1 49.65 -33.08 47.04
N ASN A 2 50.20 -32.09 46.34
CA ASN A 2 49.69 -30.73 46.23
C ASN A 2 48.53 -30.67 45.23
N LYS A 3 47.42 -30.05 45.60
CA LYS A 3 46.38 -29.59 44.68
C LYS A 3 46.65 -28.12 44.37
N ILE A 4 47.00 -27.84 43.10
CA ILE A 4 47.19 -26.49 42.57
C ILE A 4 45.86 -26.00 42.00
N LEU A 5 45.50 -24.80 42.43
CA LEU A 5 44.43 -23.94 41.96
C LEU A 5 44.77 -23.48 40.51
N PHE A 6 43.87 -23.65 39.56
CA PHE A 6 43.94 -22.95 38.27
C PHE A 6 42.73 -22.05 38.12
N SER A 7 42.97 -20.75 38.27
CA SER A 7 42.05 -19.67 37.88
C SER A 7 42.06 -19.54 36.35
N ALA A 8 40.92 -19.75 35.71
CA ALA A 8 40.75 -19.43 34.30
C ALA A 8 40.28 -17.97 34.15
N ILE A 9 41.12 -17.16 33.53
CA ILE A 9 40.88 -15.77 33.15
C ILE A 9 39.84 -15.78 32.01
N ALA A 10 38.68 -15.16 32.23
CA ALA A 10 37.72 -14.87 31.18
C ALA A 10 38.19 -13.62 30.40
N LEU A 11 38.83 -13.83 29.24
CA LEU A 11 39.03 -12.78 28.24
C LEU A 11 37.68 -12.52 27.55
N MET A 12 37.05 -11.38 27.84
CA MET A 12 36.01 -10.83 26.97
C MET A 12 36.69 -10.32 25.69
N PHE A 13 36.66 -11.12 24.63
CA PHE A 13 36.87 -10.59 23.27
C PHE A 13 35.58 -9.88 22.86
N ALA A 14 35.57 -8.55 22.98
CA ALA A 14 34.64 -7.72 22.23
C ALA A 14 35.08 -7.77 20.76
N THR A 15 34.55 -8.74 20.01
CA THR A 15 34.62 -8.71 18.55
C THR A 15 33.73 -7.54 18.09
N THR A 16 34.36 -6.43 17.72
CA THR A 16 33.71 -5.44 16.86
C THR A 16 33.41 -6.15 15.54
N ALA A 17 32.19 -6.69 15.41
CA ALA A 17 31.71 -7.18 14.14
C ALA A 17 31.68 -5.97 13.19
N MET A 18 32.67 -5.88 12.30
CA MET A 18 32.54 -4.98 11.15
C MET A 18 31.33 -5.51 10.39
N ALA A 19 30.27 -4.71 10.32
CA ALA A 19 29.09 -5.05 9.54
C ALA A 19 29.55 -5.33 8.11
N GLN A 20 29.33 -6.56 7.64
CA GLN A 20 29.66 -6.94 6.28
C GLN A 20 28.83 -6.07 5.33
N LEU A 21 29.47 -5.42 4.36
CA LEU A 21 28.77 -4.63 3.36
C LEU A 21 27.75 -5.53 2.63
N PRO A 22 26.52 -5.04 2.37
CA PRO A 22 25.54 -5.77 1.57
C PRO A 22 26.15 -6.24 0.25
N LYS A 23 25.81 -7.47 -0.18
CA LYS A 23 26.16 -7.91 -1.54
C LYS A 23 25.33 -7.06 -2.52
N ILE A 24 25.98 -6.48 -3.51
CA ILE A 24 25.29 -5.82 -4.63
C ILE A 24 24.71 -6.93 -5.52
N PRO A 25 23.39 -6.94 -5.78
CA PRO A 25 22.77 -7.84 -6.75
C PRO A 25 23.43 -7.76 -8.12
N ALA A 26 23.70 -8.91 -8.75
CA ALA A 26 24.34 -8.96 -10.07
C ALA A 26 23.40 -8.49 -11.19
N ALA A 27 22.09 -8.39 -10.93
CA ALA A 27 21.12 -7.72 -11.79
C ALA A 27 21.41 -6.21 -11.96
N TYR A 28 22.13 -5.57 -11.03
CA TYR A 28 22.59 -4.20 -11.20
C TYR A 28 23.92 -4.11 -11.96
N SER A 29 24.20 -2.95 -12.54
CA SER A 29 25.46 -2.67 -13.24
C SER A 29 26.08 -1.36 -12.79
N ASN A 30 27.41 -1.28 -12.88
CA ASN A 30 28.20 -0.09 -12.54
C ASN A 30 27.99 0.43 -11.10
N LEU A 31 27.70 -0.47 -10.16
CA LEU A 31 27.69 -0.18 -8.73
C LEU A 31 28.94 -0.74 -8.06
N GLY A 32 29.41 -0.06 -7.01
CA GLY A 32 30.53 -0.54 -6.21
C GLY A 32 30.61 0.13 -4.85
N TYR A 33 31.51 -0.35 -4.01
CA TYR A 33 31.85 0.27 -2.73
C TYR A 33 33.21 0.94 -2.81
N ASP A 34 33.34 2.14 -2.25
CA ASP A 34 34.65 2.78 -2.07
C ASP A 34 35.43 2.15 -0.90
N THR A 35 36.64 2.65 -0.63
CA THR A 35 37.50 2.14 0.46
C THR A 35 36.90 2.36 1.85
N ASN A 36 35.90 3.24 1.98
CA ASN A 36 35.18 3.53 3.23
C ASN A 36 33.85 2.77 3.31
N GLY A 37 33.55 1.90 2.33
CA GLY A 37 32.30 1.15 2.28
C GLY A 37 31.09 1.95 1.81
N ARG A 38 31.29 3.14 1.21
CA ARG A 38 30.18 3.92 0.65
C ARG A 38 29.80 3.39 -0.72
N LEU A 39 28.51 3.14 -0.91
CA LEU A 39 27.96 2.70 -2.19
C LEU A 39 28.02 3.85 -3.21
N TYR A 40 28.53 3.57 -4.40
CA TYR A 40 28.54 4.48 -5.52
C TYR A 40 27.98 3.82 -6.79
N PHE A 41 27.46 4.68 -7.66
CA PHE A 41 27.13 4.41 -9.05
C PHE A 41 28.17 5.09 -9.94
N GLU A 42 28.77 4.35 -10.86
CA GLU A 42 29.75 4.86 -11.82
C GLU A 42 29.13 5.03 -13.20
N ASN A 43 29.29 6.21 -13.79
CA ASN A 43 28.84 6.46 -15.16
C ASN A 43 29.83 7.38 -15.87
N LYS A 44 30.29 6.96 -17.05
CA LYS A 44 31.29 7.69 -17.86
C LYS A 44 32.58 8.05 -17.08
N GLY A 45 32.99 7.19 -16.14
CA GLY A 45 34.20 7.37 -15.32
C GLY A 45 34.02 8.29 -14.10
N GLU A 46 32.82 8.83 -13.88
CA GLU A 46 32.48 9.59 -12.68
C GLU A 46 31.73 8.73 -11.67
N LYS A 47 32.00 8.93 -10.37
CA LYS A 47 31.35 8.22 -9.28
C LYS A 47 30.37 9.13 -8.54
N TYR A 48 29.12 8.69 -8.44
CA TYR A 48 28.06 9.34 -7.69
C TYR A 48 27.74 8.48 -6.48
N PHE A 49 27.69 9.07 -5.29
CA PHE A 49 27.46 8.32 -4.05
C PHE A 49 25.98 8.28 -3.70
N ALA A 50 25.53 7.17 -3.11
CA ALA A 50 24.18 7.05 -2.60
C ALA A 50 23.94 8.10 -1.49
N GLU A 51 22.80 8.77 -1.55
CA GLU A 51 22.41 9.76 -0.55
C GLU A 51 22.17 9.09 0.81
N GLU A 52 22.75 9.68 1.86
CA GLU A 52 22.41 9.33 3.24
C GLU A 52 21.23 10.18 3.69
N PHE A 53 20.07 9.55 3.90
CA PHE A 53 18.91 10.23 4.46
C PHE A 53 19.10 10.45 5.96
N LYS A 54 19.39 11.69 6.38
CA LYS A 54 19.69 12.01 7.78
C LYS A 54 18.42 12.33 8.56
N ASN A 55 18.28 11.70 9.73
CA ASN A 55 17.23 11.95 10.72
C ASN A 55 15.79 11.87 10.14
N PRO A 56 15.39 10.72 9.54
CA PRO A 56 14.02 10.55 9.12
C PRO A 56 13.05 10.66 10.30
N LEU A 57 11.88 11.26 10.04
CA LEU A 57 10.77 11.13 10.98
C LEU A 57 10.37 9.66 11.06
N THR A 58 10.24 9.15 12.28
CA THR A 58 9.84 7.78 12.53
C THR A 58 8.51 7.73 13.27
N ILE A 59 7.77 6.63 13.10
CA ILE A 59 6.56 6.37 13.89
C ILE A 59 6.91 6.36 15.39
N GLU A 60 8.04 5.77 15.79
CA GLU A 60 8.47 5.74 17.19
C GLU A 60 8.64 7.14 17.79
N GLN A 61 9.29 8.06 17.05
CA GLN A 61 9.41 9.45 17.46
C GLN A 61 8.03 10.10 17.63
N LEU A 62 7.11 9.85 16.70
CA LEU A 62 5.78 10.45 16.67
C LEU A 62 4.79 9.80 17.64
N LEU A 63 5.09 8.60 18.13
CA LEU A 63 4.41 8.00 19.28
C LEU A 63 4.77 8.70 20.60
N GLY A 64 5.84 9.49 20.61
CA GLY A 64 6.10 10.51 21.64
C GLY A 64 6.46 9.97 23.02
N LYS A 65 6.94 8.72 23.14
CA LYS A 65 7.44 8.10 24.39
C LYS A 65 6.62 8.51 25.64
N PRO A 66 5.32 8.16 25.69
CA PRO A 66 4.43 8.71 26.69
C PRO A 66 4.79 8.27 28.10
N GLU A 67 4.78 9.21 29.03
CA GLU A 67 5.01 8.98 30.46
C GLU A 67 3.83 9.52 31.25
N ALA A 68 3.19 8.67 32.05
CA ALA A 68 2.02 9.09 32.83
C ALA A 68 2.40 10.05 33.96
N THR A 69 1.50 10.98 34.28
CA THR A 69 1.65 11.95 35.37
C THR A 69 0.49 11.84 36.35
N GLU A 70 0.53 12.64 37.43
CA GLU A 70 -0.59 12.75 38.38
C GLU A 70 -1.89 13.22 37.70
N ASN A 71 -1.77 14.06 36.66
CA ASN A 71 -2.91 14.73 36.03
C ASN A 71 -3.20 14.25 34.61
N GLY A 72 -2.31 13.48 33.99
CA GLY A 72 -2.48 12.95 32.66
C GLY A 72 -1.23 12.28 32.10
N VAL A 73 -0.65 12.85 31.05
CA VAL A 73 0.50 12.27 30.35
C VAL A 73 1.41 13.34 29.77
N GLN A 74 2.72 13.13 29.84
CA GLN A 74 3.72 13.88 29.11
C GLN A 74 4.25 13.07 27.92
N MET A 75 4.60 13.75 26.83
CA MET A 75 5.14 13.11 25.62
C MET A 75 6.36 13.88 25.11
N ASP A 76 7.32 13.17 24.53
CA ASP A 76 8.58 13.68 23.98
C ASP A 76 8.77 13.22 22.52
N PHE A 77 8.73 14.19 21.61
CA PHE A 77 8.89 14.03 20.16
C PHE A 77 10.30 14.41 19.68
N GLY A 78 11.29 14.52 20.57
CA GLY A 78 12.66 14.85 20.25
C GLY A 78 12.85 16.32 19.89
N THR A 79 13.36 16.60 18.68
CA THR A 79 13.60 17.99 18.23
C THR A 79 12.41 18.62 17.50
N LEU A 80 11.28 17.91 17.45
CA LEU A 80 10.10 18.35 16.74
C LEU A 80 9.51 19.61 17.38
N LYS A 81 9.04 20.53 16.54
CA LYS A 81 8.31 21.73 16.93
C LYS A 81 6.97 21.77 16.21
N GLY A 82 5.99 22.40 16.83
CA GLY A 82 4.65 22.54 16.26
C GLY A 82 3.57 22.42 17.31
N THR A 83 2.51 21.68 16.99
CA THR A 83 1.34 21.52 17.88
C THR A 83 0.84 20.09 17.92
N VAL A 84 0.22 19.75 19.05
CA VAL A 84 -0.55 18.52 19.23
C VAL A 84 -1.98 18.87 19.53
N THR A 85 -2.89 18.42 18.67
CA THR A 85 -4.34 18.52 18.89
C THR A 85 -4.88 17.16 19.34
N TYR A 86 -5.60 17.08 20.44
CA TYR A 86 -5.99 15.81 21.05
C TYR A 86 -7.44 15.79 21.55
N GLY A 87 -7.99 14.59 21.71
CA GLY A 87 -9.37 14.33 22.05
C GLY A 87 -9.65 12.87 22.43
N LEU A 88 -10.79 12.61 23.06
CA LEU A 88 -11.21 11.26 23.45
C LEU A 88 -11.71 10.47 22.24
N ILE A 89 -11.54 9.14 22.29
CA ILE A 89 -12.08 8.21 21.30
C ILE A 89 -13.29 7.45 21.90
N PRO A 90 -14.50 7.52 21.31
CA PRO A 90 -15.72 6.89 21.81
C PRO A 90 -15.82 5.38 21.50
N TYR A 91 -14.79 4.59 21.82
CA TYR A 91 -14.84 3.14 21.63
C TYR A 91 -16.05 2.51 22.35
N GLY A 92 -16.76 1.62 21.66
CA GLY A 92 -17.96 0.96 22.16
C GLY A 92 -19.22 1.84 22.25
N LYS A 93 -19.13 3.14 21.93
CA LYS A 93 -20.28 4.07 21.95
C LYS A 93 -20.81 4.42 20.56
N VAL A 94 -19.99 4.27 19.51
CA VAL A 94 -20.35 4.55 18.12
C VAL A 94 -19.80 3.45 17.19
N PRO A 95 -20.39 3.24 16.01
CA PRO A 95 -19.94 2.18 15.09
C PRO A 95 -18.56 2.46 14.47
N HIS A 96 -18.24 3.71 14.13
CA HIS A 96 -16.95 4.08 13.53
C HIS A 96 -16.21 5.04 14.48
N PRO A 97 -15.58 4.52 15.54
CA PRO A 97 -14.93 5.36 16.55
C PRO A 97 -13.77 6.13 15.93
N LEU A 98 -13.80 7.44 16.10
CA LEU A 98 -12.77 8.37 15.64
C LEU A 98 -12.43 9.34 16.78
N PRO A 99 -11.21 9.91 16.81
CA PRO A 99 -10.88 10.97 17.75
C PRO A 99 -11.82 12.16 17.62
N VAL A 100 -12.40 12.60 18.74
CA VAL A 100 -13.16 13.85 18.83
C VAL A 100 -12.27 14.91 19.46
N TYR A 101 -11.50 15.59 18.60
CA TYR A 101 -10.52 16.60 19.00
C TYR A 101 -11.15 17.77 19.78
N ARG A 102 -10.43 18.26 20.79
CA ARG A 102 -10.93 19.29 21.72
C ARG A 102 -9.90 20.37 22.05
N LYS A 103 -8.66 19.98 22.31
CA LYS A 103 -7.60 20.88 22.80
C LYS A 103 -6.38 20.79 21.90
N THR A 104 -5.65 21.89 21.82
CA THR A 104 -4.38 21.99 21.12
C THR A 104 -3.35 22.57 22.07
N VAL A 105 -2.18 21.93 22.13
CA VAL A 105 -1.01 22.39 22.89
C VAL A 105 0.17 22.58 21.94
N LYS A 106 1.09 23.47 22.31
CA LYS A 106 2.34 23.64 21.58
C LYS A 106 3.36 22.61 22.04
N ILE A 107 4.19 22.16 21.11
CA ILE A 107 5.36 21.34 21.41
C ILE A 107 6.49 22.31 21.82
N GLU A 108 6.84 22.32 23.10
CA GLU A 108 7.89 23.16 23.68
C GLU A 108 9.11 22.29 23.99
N ASP A 109 10.26 22.61 23.40
CA ASP A 109 11.50 21.82 23.51
C ASP A 109 11.29 20.31 23.23
N GLY A 110 10.46 20.01 22.22
CA GLY A 110 10.12 18.63 21.84
C GLY A 110 9.00 18.00 22.64
N LYS A 111 8.52 18.65 23.70
CA LYS A 111 7.66 18.04 24.71
C LYS A 111 6.29 18.68 24.81
N ILE A 112 5.35 17.90 25.31
CA ILE A 112 4.01 18.34 25.68
C ILE A 112 3.59 17.71 27.01
N GLU A 113 2.64 18.36 27.68
CA GLU A 113 1.88 17.79 28.79
C GLU A 113 0.38 17.91 28.50
N LEU A 114 -0.34 16.79 28.65
CA LEU A 114 -1.77 16.69 28.46
C LEU A 114 -2.45 16.50 29.83
N ASN A 115 -3.29 17.45 30.25
CA ASN A 115 -3.95 17.41 31.56
C ASN A 115 -5.34 16.78 31.45
N ILE A 116 -5.40 15.46 31.54
CA ILE A 116 -6.63 14.68 31.35
C ILE A 116 -7.70 14.99 32.40
N LYS A 117 -7.28 15.16 33.67
CA LYS A 117 -8.20 15.52 34.76
C LYS A 117 -8.95 16.82 34.47
N GLU A 118 -8.26 17.85 33.99
CA GLU A 118 -8.86 19.16 33.74
C GLU A 118 -9.54 19.26 32.38
N ASP A 119 -8.94 18.70 31.33
CA ASP A 119 -9.42 18.88 29.96
C ASP A 119 -10.64 18.01 29.63
N PHE A 120 -10.79 16.89 30.34
CA PHE A 120 -11.87 15.92 30.16
C PHE A 120 -12.67 15.66 31.46
N LYS A 121 -12.75 16.62 32.39
CA LYS A 121 -13.76 16.59 33.47
C LYS A 121 -15.17 16.77 32.94
N TYR A 122 -16.18 16.45 33.76
CA TYR A 122 -17.58 16.77 33.45
C TYR A 122 -17.74 18.25 33.04
N PRO A 123 -18.45 18.58 31.94
CA PRO A 123 -19.28 17.70 31.11
C PRO A 123 -18.57 17.08 29.89
N TYR A 124 -17.24 17.12 29.83
CA TYR A 124 -16.45 16.74 28.66
C TYR A 124 -16.04 15.25 28.64
N ASP A 125 -16.27 14.52 29.73
CA ASP A 125 -16.14 13.06 29.76
C ASP A 125 -17.34 12.39 29.08
N PHE A 126 -17.32 12.30 27.76
CA PHE A 126 -18.36 11.56 27.02
C PHE A 126 -18.03 10.07 26.86
N VAL A 127 -16.89 9.58 27.36
CA VAL A 127 -16.48 8.16 27.27
C VAL A 127 -16.59 7.43 28.62
N ASP A 128 -17.06 8.13 29.65
CA ASP A 128 -17.13 7.67 31.04
C ASP A 128 -15.78 7.20 31.58
N TRP A 129 -14.68 7.87 31.20
CA TRP A 129 -13.33 7.41 31.55
C TRP A 129 -13.12 7.34 33.05
N LYS A 130 -13.68 8.29 33.81
CA LYS A 130 -13.57 8.30 35.27
C LYS A 130 -14.25 7.08 35.87
N LYS A 131 -15.46 6.76 35.40
CA LYS A 131 -16.21 5.57 35.84
C LYS A 131 -15.53 4.26 35.42
N ASN A 132 -14.99 4.21 34.21
CA ASN A 132 -14.37 3.01 33.65
C ASN A 132 -12.94 2.78 34.18
N GLY A 133 -12.31 3.83 34.72
CA GLY A 133 -10.92 3.81 35.18
C GLY A 133 -9.88 3.77 34.05
N TYR A 134 -10.27 4.05 32.81
CA TYR A 134 -9.36 4.16 31.66
C TYR A 134 -9.98 4.97 30.51
N LEU A 135 -9.13 5.46 29.60
CA LEU A 135 -9.52 6.15 28.37
C LEU A 135 -8.56 5.86 27.21
N ASN A 136 -9.02 6.18 25.99
CA ASN A 136 -8.18 6.30 24.81
C ASN A 136 -8.27 7.74 24.29
N LEU A 137 -7.11 8.29 23.95
CA LEU A 137 -6.96 9.59 23.33
C LEU A 137 -6.41 9.41 21.92
N GLY A 138 -7.03 10.09 20.96
CA GLY A 138 -6.41 10.32 19.67
C GLY A 138 -5.74 11.69 19.69
N TYR A 139 -4.58 11.79 19.04
CA TYR A 139 -3.87 13.05 18.87
C TYR A 139 -3.39 13.21 17.44
N ARG A 140 -3.24 14.47 17.03
CA ARG A 140 -2.78 14.89 15.71
C ARG A 140 -1.60 15.83 15.88
N ILE A 141 -0.50 15.51 15.23
CA ILE A 141 0.72 16.31 15.24
C ILE A 141 0.76 17.16 13.97
N ALA A 142 1.01 18.45 14.15
CA ALA A 142 1.34 19.37 13.06
C ALA A 142 2.68 20.06 13.35
N ASP A 143 3.48 20.31 12.31
CA ASP A 143 4.72 21.09 12.44
C ASP A 143 4.44 22.59 12.68
N GLU A 144 5.51 23.40 12.79
CA GLU A 144 5.42 24.86 12.96
C GLU A 144 4.73 25.58 11.78
N GLN A 145 4.70 24.95 10.60
CA GLN A 145 4.06 25.46 9.39
C GLN A 145 2.60 24.98 9.27
N GLY A 146 2.13 24.16 10.22
CA GLY A 146 0.77 23.60 10.22
C GLY A 146 0.58 22.41 9.28
N MET A 147 1.66 21.83 8.74
CA MET A 147 1.58 20.58 7.98
C MET A 147 1.29 19.42 8.95
N LEU A 148 0.26 18.63 8.64
CA LEU A 148 -0.09 17.46 9.43
C LEU A 148 0.94 16.37 9.20
N LEU A 149 1.50 15.85 10.28
CA LEU A 149 2.56 14.84 10.25
C LEU A 149 2.03 13.44 10.57
N PHE A 150 1.15 13.34 11.57
CA PHE A 150 0.76 12.05 12.14
C PHE A 150 -0.52 12.13 12.94
N ASP A 151 -1.32 11.07 12.86
CA ASP A 151 -2.46 10.80 13.73
C ASP A 151 -2.15 9.58 14.62
N GLY A 152 -1.96 9.82 15.91
CA GLY A 152 -1.59 8.80 16.88
C GLY A 152 -2.67 8.51 17.92
N ILE A 153 -2.45 7.46 18.70
CA ILE A 153 -3.34 7.01 19.78
C ILE A 153 -2.51 6.72 21.03
N ILE A 154 -3.05 7.09 22.19
CA ILE A 154 -2.55 6.68 23.50
C ILE A 154 -3.71 6.22 24.39
N ALA A 155 -3.46 5.23 25.24
CA ALA A 155 -4.40 4.81 26.26
C ALA A 155 -3.83 4.99 27.67
N LEU A 156 -4.68 5.42 28.59
CA LEU A 156 -4.34 5.70 29.99
C LEU A 156 -5.32 4.99 30.92
N LYS A 157 -4.82 4.55 32.06
CA LYS A 157 -5.59 3.95 33.16
C LYS A 157 -5.41 4.76 34.44
N GLY A 158 -6.45 4.79 35.27
CA GLY A 158 -6.47 5.47 36.56
C GLY A 158 -7.27 6.77 36.57
N GLU A 159 -7.40 7.35 37.76
CA GLU A 159 -7.96 8.68 37.99
C GLU A 159 -6.91 9.70 38.48
N GLY A 160 -5.63 9.31 38.46
CA GLY A 160 -4.50 10.05 39.03
C GLY A 160 -3.90 9.36 40.27
N PRO A 161 -2.61 8.98 40.26
CA PRO A 161 -1.70 9.02 39.11
C PRO A 161 -2.17 8.09 37.98
N PHE A 162 -1.90 8.49 36.74
CA PHE A 162 -2.23 7.66 35.57
C PHE A 162 -1.16 6.60 35.33
N GLU A 163 -1.51 5.62 34.50
CA GLU A 163 -0.64 4.58 33.96
C GLU A 163 -0.82 4.54 32.44
N VAL A 164 0.28 4.56 31.67
CA VAL A 164 0.21 4.32 30.22
C VAL A 164 -0.04 2.85 29.99
N ILE A 165 -1.09 2.54 29.22
CA ILE A 165 -1.46 1.17 28.90
C ILE A 165 -1.44 0.94 27.37
N PRO A 166 -1.35 -0.32 26.92
CA PRO A 166 -1.32 -0.64 25.49
C PRO A 166 -2.58 -0.14 24.77
N ALA A 167 -2.39 0.47 23.60
CA ALA A 167 -3.45 0.85 22.68
C ALA A 167 -3.22 0.13 21.33
N ILE A 168 -4.30 -0.19 20.61
CA ILE A 168 -4.17 -0.52 19.18
C ILE A 168 -3.93 0.78 18.44
N TYR A 169 -2.77 0.91 17.80
CA TYR A 169 -2.45 2.08 16.98
C TYR A 169 -2.64 1.81 15.48
N GLU A 170 -2.81 0.57 15.03
CA GLU A 170 -3.21 0.27 13.65
C GLU A 170 -4.19 -0.91 13.66
N GLY A 171 -5.32 -0.78 12.96
CA GLY A 171 -6.32 -1.83 12.84
C GLY A 171 -7.32 -1.88 14.01
N PRO A 172 -8.02 -3.00 14.22
CA PRO A 172 -7.89 -4.28 13.52
C PRO A 172 -8.39 -4.24 12.08
N PHE A 173 -7.57 -4.72 11.14
CA PHE A 173 -7.89 -4.77 9.72
C PHE A 173 -8.36 -6.16 9.31
N VAL A 174 -9.41 -6.22 8.50
CA VAL A 174 -9.91 -7.46 7.89
C VAL A 174 -9.24 -7.65 6.53
N ASN A 175 -8.58 -8.78 6.30
CA ASN A 175 -7.86 -9.10 5.08
C ASN A 175 -8.13 -10.55 4.66
N MET A 176 -7.84 -10.89 3.40
CA MET A 176 -7.95 -12.25 2.85
C MET A 176 -9.28 -12.95 3.19
N LEU A 177 -10.38 -12.19 3.12
CA LEU A 177 -11.72 -12.66 3.42
C LEU A 177 -12.18 -13.66 2.35
N THR A 178 -12.64 -14.83 2.78
CA THR A 178 -13.24 -15.84 1.90
C THR A 178 -14.68 -16.12 2.34
N ASP A 179 -15.28 -17.20 1.80
CA ASP A 179 -16.57 -17.67 2.26
C ASP A 179 -16.52 -18.37 3.63
N ASN A 180 -15.33 -18.79 4.09
CA ASN A 180 -15.18 -19.55 5.33
C ASN A 180 -14.02 -19.11 6.24
N SER A 181 -13.26 -18.11 5.84
CA SER A 181 -12.07 -17.65 6.56
C SER A 181 -11.85 -16.14 6.41
N ALA A 182 -11.01 -15.60 7.28
CA ALA A 182 -10.49 -14.24 7.19
C ALA A 182 -9.16 -14.17 7.93
N VAL A 183 -8.33 -13.19 7.61
CA VAL A 183 -7.19 -12.79 8.44
C VAL A 183 -7.55 -11.46 9.10
N ILE A 184 -7.37 -11.38 10.41
CA ILE A 184 -7.53 -10.14 11.16
C ILE A 184 -6.19 -9.81 11.80
N TRP A 185 -5.74 -8.57 11.66
CA TRP A 185 -4.46 -8.14 12.22
C TRP A 185 -4.51 -6.72 12.76
N CYS A 186 -3.67 -6.41 13.73
CA CYS A 186 -3.51 -5.07 14.31
C CYS A 186 -2.10 -4.88 14.86
N LYS A 187 -1.70 -3.61 15.06
CA LYS A 187 -0.48 -3.26 15.78
C LYS A 187 -0.80 -2.51 17.08
N THR A 188 -0.12 -2.85 18.18
CA THR A 188 -0.25 -2.18 19.48
C THR A 188 0.97 -1.32 19.81
N THR A 189 0.77 -0.32 20.67
CA THR A 189 1.83 0.59 21.13
C THR A 189 2.84 -0.06 22.06
N HIS A 190 2.49 -1.19 22.68
CA HIS A 190 3.33 -1.95 23.60
C HIS A 190 3.15 -3.45 23.35
N PRO A 191 4.18 -4.28 23.57
CA PRO A 191 4.05 -5.72 23.50
C PRO A 191 2.96 -6.23 24.45
N VAL A 192 2.03 -7.02 23.93
CA VAL A 192 0.97 -7.69 24.71
C VAL A 192 0.67 -9.06 24.14
N LYS A 193 0.02 -9.92 24.93
CA LYS A 193 -0.69 -11.08 24.40
C LYS A 193 -2.11 -10.67 24.09
N ALA A 194 -2.42 -10.38 22.83
CA ALA A 194 -3.77 -10.06 22.42
C ALA A 194 -4.54 -11.36 22.09
N GLU A 195 -5.87 -11.27 22.13
CA GLU A 195 -6.74 -12.34 21.69
C GLU A 195 -7.91 -11.79 20.88
N ILE A 196 -8.40 -12.58 19.94
CA ILE A 196 -9.62 -12.29 19.20
C ILE A 196 -10.64 -13.39 19.43
N GLU A 197 -11.86 -12.97 19.71
CA GLU A 197 -13.03 -13.83 19.84
C GLU A 197 -13.95 -13.62 18.63
N ILE A 198 -14.22 -14.68 17.88
CA ILE A 198 -15.11 -14.66 16.71
C ILE A 198 -15.79 -16.03 16.56
N ASN A 199 -17.11 -16.02 16.30
CA ASN A 199 -17.92 -17.24 16.15
C ASN A 199 -17.75 -18.22 17.34
N GLY A 200 -17.70 -17.70 18.57
CA GLY A 200 -17.52 -18.49 19.80
C GLY A 200 -16.14 -19.14 19.97
N LYS A 201 -15.19 -18.88 19.07
CA LYS A 201 -13.79 -19.33 19.18
C LYS A 201 -12.89 -18.20 19.62
N VAL A 202 -11.87 -18.51 20.40
CA VAL A 202 -10.83 -17.57 20.84
C VAL A 202 -9.50 -17.97 20.22
N TYR A 203 -8.85 -17.02 19.56
CA TYR A 203 -7.49 -17.12 19.04
C TYR A 203 -6.61 -16.21 19.88
N LYS A 204 -5.46 -16.70 20.35
CA LYS A 204 -4.57 -15.97 21.25
C LYS A 204 -3.17 -15.95 20.69
N ASP A 205 -2.44 -14.88 20.95
CA ASP A 205 -1.01 -14.86 20.67
C ASP A 205 -0.25 -15.76 21.64
N GLU A 206 0.80 -16.40 21.15
CA GLU A 206 1.65 -17.28 21.94
C GLU A 206 2.56 -16.46 22.89
N HIS A 207 3.06 -15.34 22.39
CA HIS A 207 4.04 -14.47 23.06
C HIS A 207 3.58 -13.01 23.04
N GLU A 208 4.17 -12.19 23.92
CA GLU A 208 3.96 -10.75 23.85
C GLU A 208 4.61 -10.19 22.58
N THR A 209 3.84 -9.43 21.81
CA THR A 209 4.26 -8.82 20.54
C THR A 209 3.50 -7.53 20.33
N THR A 210 3.99 -6.66 19.43
CA THR A 210 3.27 -5.47 18.97
C THR A 210 2.52 -5.70 17.67
N LEU A 211 2.81 -6.78 16.94
CA LEU A 211 2.10 -7.17 15.72
C LEU A 211 1.29 -8.43 15.98
N HIS A 212 -0.03 -8.33 15.85
CA HIS A 212 -0.98 -9.41 16.09
C HIS A 212 -1.64 -9.79 14.77
N ARG A 213 -1.64 -11.08 14.43
CA ARG A 213 -2.26 -11.62 13.21
C ARG A 213 -2.93 -12.94 13.51
N TRP A 214 -4.23 -13.02 13.27
CA TRP A 214 -5.05 -14.22 13.52
C TRP A 214 -5.64 -14.74 12.22
N ASN A 215 -5.33 -16.00 11.90
CA ASN A 215 -5.93 -16.72 10.78
C ASN A 215 -7.22 -17.39 11.26
N ILE A 216 -8.36 -16.78 10.92
CA ILE A 216 -9.68 -17.24 11.32
C ILE A 216 -10.23 -18.21 10.28
N ALA A 217 -10.75 -19.36 10.72
CA ALA A 217 -11.28 -20.40 9.83
C ALA A 217 -12.55 -21.03 10.38
N GLY A 218 -13.34 -21.64 9.49
CA GLY A 218 -14.62 -22.28 9.84
C GLY A 218 -15.72 -21.26 10.11
N LEU A 219 -15.69 -20.13 9.41
CA LEU A 219 -16.78 -19.16 9.35
C LEU A 219 -17.86 -19.68 8.39
N THR A 220 -19.10 -19.26 8.62
CA THR A 220 -20.23 -19.58 7.74
C THR A 220 -20.24 -18.62 6.54
N PRO A 221 -20.45 -19.09 5.30
CA PRO A 221 -20.61 -18.23 4.12
C PRO A 221 -21.74 -17.21 4.24
N ASN A 222 -21.58 -16.08 3.54
CA ASN A 222 -22.56 -14.98 3.46
C ASN A 222 -23.10 -14.49 4.81
N THR A 223 -22.32 -14.63 5.88
CA THR A 223 -22.80 -14.43 7.24
C THR A 223 -22.03 -13.30 7.91
N LYS A 224 -22.77 -12.45 8.64
CA LYS A 224 -22.17 -11.44 9.52
C LYS A 224 -21.64 -12.12 10.77
N HIS A 225 -20.35 -11.98 11.02
CA HIS A 225 -19.66 -12.49 12.21
C HIS A 225 -19.17 -11.29 13.03
N ASN A 226 -19.71 -11.14 14.25
CA ASN A 226 -19.16 -10.18 15.20
C ASN A 226 -17.85 -10.72 15.75
N TYR A 227 -16.87 -9.83 15.94
CA TYR A 227 -15.61 -10.18 16.58
C TYR A 227 -15.22 -9.16 17.63
N LYS A 228 -14.46 -9.62 18.63
CA LYS A 228 -13.95 -8.80 19.72
C LYS A 228 -12.46 -9.04 19.89
N VAL A 229 -11.67 -7.98 19.73
CA VAL A 229 -10.22 -7.99 20.02
C VAL A 229 -10.02 -7.52 21.44
N LYS A 230 -9.29 -8.28 22.25
CA LYS A 230 -8.92 -7.95 23.63
C LYS A 230 -7.41 -7.78 23.70
N TYR A 231 -6.96 -6.72 24.38
CA TYR A 231 -5.55 -6.35 24.50
C TYR A 231 -5.34 -5.62 25.83
N GLY A 232 -4.48 -6.16 26.70
CA GLY A 232 -4.37 -5.68 28.07
C GLY A 232 -5.74 -5.72 28.79
N ILE A 233 -6.13 -4.61 29.40
CA ILE A 233 -7.46 -4.46 30.04
C ILE A 233 -8.57 -4.01 29.09
N GLN A 234 -8.23 -3.74 27.83
CA GLN A 234 -9.10 -3.09 26.87
C GLN A 234 -9.67 -4.09 25.86
N SER A 235 -10.72 -3.66 25.15
CA SER A 235 -11.24 -4.40 24.01
C SER A 235 -11.93 -3.50 23.01
N GLN A 236 -11.88 -3.90 21.74
CA GLN A 236 -12.65 -3.31 20.65
C GLN A 236 -13.55 -4.38 20.01
N SER A 237 -14.70 -4.00 19.48
CA SER A 237 -15.67 -4.93 18.89
C SER A 237 -16.21 -4.40 17.58
N TYR A 238 -16.18 -5.25 16.57
CA TYR A 238 -16.56 -4.95 15.21
C TYR A 238 -17.26 -6.18 14.59
N HIS A 239 -17.45 -6.19 13.28
CA HIS A 239 -17.95 -7.36 12.57
C HIS A 239 -17.41 -7.41 11.15
N LEU A 240 -17.39 -8.59 10.56
CA LEU A 240 -17.17 -8.78 9.13
C LEU A 240 -18.33 -9.56 8.52
N LYS A 241 -18.46 -9.53 7.19
CA LYS A 241 -19.38 -10.39 6.46
C LYS A 241 -18.60 -11.24 5.46
N THR A 242 -18.58 -12.56 5.66
CA THR A 242 -17.92 -13.51 4.74
C THR A 242 -18.49 -13.44 3.34
N ALA A 243 -17.69 -13.83 2.36
CA ALA A 243 -18.16 -13.94 0.99
C ALA A 243 -19.31 -14.97 0.89
N PRO A 244 -20.21 -14.85 -0.09
CA PRO A 244 -21.08 -15.94 -0.48
C PRO A 244 -20.27 -17.21 -0.80
N SER A 245 -20.89 -18.38 -0.68
CA SER A 245 -20.24 -19.66 -1.01
C SER A 245 -19.57 -19.58 -2.38
N LYS A 246 -18.39 -20.20 -2.49
CA LYS A 246 -17.60 -20.20 -3.73
C LYS A 246 -18.48 -20.51 -4.96
N GLY A 247 -18.45 -19.61 -5.95
CA GLY A 247 -19.24 -19.74 -7.18
C GLY A 247 -20.70 -19.32 -7.08
N SER A 248 -21.11 -18.67 -5.98
CA SER A 248 -22.41 -18.01 -5.89
C SER A 248 -22.54 -16.90 -6.92
N ARG A 249 -23.76 -16.73 -7.45
CA ARG A 249 -24.16 -15.67 -8.37
C ARG A 249 -25.07 -14.64 -7.69
N GLU A 250 -25.14 -14.70 -6.35
CA GLU A 250 -25.83 -13.68 -5.57
C GLU A 250 -25.24 -12.30 -5.84
N ALA A 251 -26.11 -11.31 -5.88
CA ALA A 251 -25.71 -9.95 -6.18
C ALA A 251 -24.81 -9.37 -5.10
N PHE A 252 -23.76 -8.67 -5.51
CA PHE A 252 -22.91 -7.89 -4.61
C PHE A 252 -22.30 -6.69 -5.34
N VAL A 253 -21.72 -5.78 -4.55
CA VAL A 253 -20.96 -4.65 -5.06
C VAL A 253 -19.53 -4.69 -4.53
N PHE A 254 -18.56 -4.39 -5.39
CA PHE A 254 -17.19 -4.10 -4.98
C PHE A 254 -16.78 -2.70 -5.42
N GLY A 255 -15.86 -2.09 -4.69
CA GLY A 255 -15.36 -0.74 -4.99
C GLY A 255 -13.93 -0.76 -5.52
N TYR A 256 -13.58 0.26 -6.31
CA TYR A 256 -12.26 0.44 -6.89
C TYR A 256 -11.82 1.91 -6.91
N ALA A 257 -10.57 2.15 -6.53
CA ALA A 257 -9.89 3.45 -6.62
C ALA A 257 -8.36 3.28 -6.68
N SER A 258 -7.64 4.33 -7.05
CA SER A 258 -6.18 4.44 -7.04
C SER A 258 -5.77 5.92 -6.91
N ASP A 259 -4.51 6.17 -6.56
CA ASP A 259 -3.87 7.49 -6.52
C ASP A 259 -4.46 8.44 -5.48
N SER A 260 -4.10 8.20 -4.22
CA SER A 260 -4.53 9.00 -3.06
C SER A 260 -3.39 9.65 -2.31
N ARG A 261 -2.21 9.72 -2.93
CA ARG A 261 -1.07 10.44 -2.37
C ARG A 261 -1.44 11.88 -2.03
N HIS A 262 -0.62 12.51 -1.19
CA HIS A 262 -0.91 13.86 -0.74
C HIS A 262 -1.14 14.84 -1.90
N ALA A 263 -1.97 15.85 -1.65
CA ALA A 263 -2.34 16.85 -2.63
C ALA A 263 -2.13 18.27 -2.12
N THR A 264 -2.31 19.24 -3.01
CA THR A 264 -2.34 20.65 -2.64
C THR A 264 -3.63 20.99 -1.89
N GLY A 265 -3.66 22.13 -1.19
CA GLY A 265 -4.83 22.59 -0.43
C GLY A 265 -4.76 22.39 1.09
N GLY A 266 -3.72 21.74 1.61
CA GLY A 266 -3.41 21.67 3.05
C GLY A 266 -4.38 20.82 3.88
N GLY A 267 -4.18 20.83 5.21
CA GLY A 267 -4.97 20.04 6.14
C GLY A 267 -4.94 18.54 5.82
N GLU A 268 -6.07 17.86 5.93
CA GLU A 268 -6.17 16.40 5.69
C GLU A 268 -5.95 15.98 4.22
N ARG A 269 -5.84 16.92 3.27
CA ARG A 269 -5.38 16.61 1.90
C ARG A 269 -3.89 16.30 1.84
N LYS A 270 -3.17 16.70 2.90
CA LYS A 270 -1.72 16.58 3.02
C LYS A 270 -1.35 16.24 4.46
N ILE A 271 -1.71 15.03 4.89
CA ILE A 271 -1.08 14.41 6.07
C ILE A 271 0.09 13.60 5.56
N LEU A 272 1.32 13.99 5.90
CA LEU A 272 2.60 13.47 5.40
C LEU A 272 2.46 12.15 4.59
N GLY A 273 2.48 12.31 3.26
CA GLY A 273 2.34 11.23 2.28
C GLY A 273 0.94 11.02 1.69
N ALA A 274 -0.14 11.20 2.46
CA ALA A 274 -1.50 10.76 2.10
C ALA A 274 -2.54 11.89 2.02
N ASN A 275 -3.57 11.69 1.18
CA ASN A 275 -4.79 12.48 1.12
C ASN A 275 -5.91 11.83 1.96
N ALA A 276 -5.80 11.95 3.28
CA ALA A 276 -6.76 11.36 4.22
C ALA A 276 -8.18 11.95 4.09
N TYR A 277 -8.29 13.20 3.62
CA TYR A 277 -9.57 13.90 3.45
C TYR A 277 -10.53 13.12 2.55
N ILE A 278 -10.07 12.75 1.35
CA ILE A 278 -10.93 12.11 0.37
C ILE A 278 -11.01 10.60 0.60
N MET A 279 -9.93 9.97 1.06
CA MET A 279 -9.91 8.54 1.35
C MET A 279 -10.94 8.16 2.42
N LYS A 280 -11.06 8.97 3.47
CA LYS A 280 -12.10 8.78 4.51
C LYS A 280 -13.50 8.84 3.91
N LYS A 281 -13.76 9.76 2.97
CA LYS A 281 -15.06 9.91 2.30
C LYS A 281 -15.35 8.78 1.32
N MET A 282 -14.35 8.32 0.58
CA MET A 282 -14.47 7.15 -0.29
C MET A 282 -14.81 5.89 0.50
N ALA A 283 -14.09 5.64 1.60
CA ALA A 283 -14.36 4.49 2.46
C ALA A 283 -15.75 4.58 3.11
N ALA A 284 -16.17 5.78 3.55
CA ALA A 284 -17.53 6.01 4.06
C ALA A 284 -18.62 5.76 3.01
N LEU A 285 -18.43 6.27 1.79
CA LEU A 285 -19.37 6.07 0.68
C LEU A 285 -19.44 4.60 0.28
N ALA A 286 -18.30 3.91 0.17
CA ALA A 286 -18.24 2.48 -0.10
C ALA A 286 -19.01 1.68 0.96
N HIS A 287 -18.78 1.98 2.24
CA HIS A 287 -19.51 1.34 3.33
C HIS A 287 -21.02 1.61 3.26
N MET A 288 -21.44 2.86 3.00
CA MET A 288 -22.84 3.24 2.81
C MET A 288 -23.50 2.50 1.63
N LYS A 289 -22.73 2.21 0.58
CA LYS A 289 -23.18 1.48 -0.62
C LYS A 289 -23.10 -0.05 -0.46
N ASP A 290 -22.83 -0.54 0.74
CA ASP A 290 -22.76 -1.96 1.09
C ASP A 290 -21.69 -2.73 0.28
N VAL A 291 -20.59 -2.04 -0.06
CA VAL A 291 -19.41 -2.61 -0.72
C VAL A 291 -18.85 -3.78 0.09
N ARG A 292 -18.59 -4.90 -0.59
CA ARG A 292 -18.09 -6.13 0.05
C ARG A 292 -16.58 -6.17 0.20
N PHE A 293 -15.87 -5.53 -0.70
CA PHE A 293 -14.43 -5.32 -0.63
C PHE A 293 -14.05 -4.12 -1.49
N MET A 294 -12.95 -3.48 -1.13
CA MET A 294 -12.32 -2.43 -1.91
C MET A 294 -11.04 -2.99 -2.55
N GLN A 295 -10.86 -2.74 -3.85
CA GLN A 295 -9.56 -2.83 -4.49
C GLN A 295 -8.96 -1.42 -4.56
N PHE A 296 -7.76 -1.24 -4.00
CA PHE A 296 -6.99 -0.01 -4.12
C PHE A 296 -5.65 -0.30 -4.78
N THR A 297 -5.35 0.30 -5.92
CA THR A 297 -4.19 -0.13 -6.74
C THR A 297 -3.19 0.97 -6.94
N GLY A 298 -2.25 1.12 -6.00
CA GLY A 298 -1.08 1.98 -6.14
C GLY A 298 -1.28 3.44 -5.77
N ASP A 299 -0.14 4.11 -5.55
CA ASP A 299 0.02 5.53 -5.28
C ASP A 299 -0.81 6.01 -4.07
N MET A 300 -0.68 5.25 -2.98
CA MET A 300 -1.29 5.59 -1.70
C MET A 300 -0.61 6.79 -1.06
N ILE A 301 0.70 6.89 -1.26
CA ILE A 301 1.63 7.78 -0.55
C ILE A 301 2.40 8.68 -1.50
N ASN A 302 3.13 9.69 -1.00
CA ASN A 302 3.87 10.59 -1.86
C ASN A 302 5.22 10.03 -2.29
N GLY A 303 5.82 9.14 -1.48
CA GLY A 303 6.75 8.17 -2.06
C GLY A 303 8.05 8.71 -2.64
N TYR A 304 8.69 7.89 -3.47
CA TYR A 304 10.01 8.16 -4.07
C TYR A 304 11.07 8.47 -3.01
N LEU A 305 11.08 7.67 -1.95
CA LEU A 305 11.88 7.92 -0.75
C LEU A 305 13.15 7.07 -0.74
N SER A 306 14.14 7.53 0.03
CA SER A 306 15.34 6.77 0.38
C SER A 306 15.38 6.37 1.86
N SER A 307 14.28 6.60 2.60
CA SER A 307 14.12 6.18 4.00
C SER A 307 12.89 5.29 4.15
N LYS A 308 13.14 4.06 4.59
CA LYS A 308 12.13 3.06 4.91
C LYS A 308 11.19 3.55 6.02
N GLU A 309 11.73 4.24 7.01
CA GLU A 309 11.05 4.74 8.20
C GLU A 309 10.07 5.85 7.87
N GLN A 310 10.46 6.77 6.98
CA GLN A 310 9.56 7.80 6.49
C GLN A 310 8.46 7.19 5.62
N GLN A 311 8.78 6.21 4.77
CA GLN A 311 7.77 5.56 3.95
C GLN A 311 6.75 4.75 4.78
N ARG A 312 7.19 4.08 5.84
CA ARG A 312 6.29 3.46 6.84
C ARG A 312 5.33 4.46 7.45
N LEU A 313 5.81 5.65 7.78
CA LEU A 313 4.98 6.72 8.33
C LEU A 313 3.92 7.17 7.31
N GLU A 314 4.28 7.33 6.03
CA GLU A 314 3.31 7.64 4.98
C GLU A 314 2.25 6.54 4.83
N TYR A 315 2.64 5.25 4.87
CA TYR A 315 1.70 4.12 4.86
C TYR A 315 0.79 4.11 6.08
N SER A 316 1.32 4.41 7.27
CA SER A 316 0.53 4.47 8.51
C SER A 316 -0.54 5.57 8.42
N ASN A 317 -0.16 6.75 7.93
CA ASN A 317 -1.09 7.86 7.69
C ASN A 317 -2.18 7.49 6.66
N TRP A 318 -1.82 6.76 5.60
CA TRP A 318 -2.78 6.26 4.64
C TRP A 318 -3.75 5.25 5.26
N LYS A 319 -3.24 4.22 5.96
CA LYS A 319 -4.04 3.21 6.66
C LYS A 319 -5.03 3.86 7.65
N LYS A 320 -4.55 4.84 8.42
CA LYS A 320 -5.36 5.60 9.38
C LYS A 320 -6.55 6.32 8.75
N SER A 321 -6.44 6.76 7.50
CA SER A 321 -7.52 7.48 6.83
C SER A 321 -8.76 6.63 6.55
N ILE A 322 -8.58 5.31 6.41
CA ILE A 322 -9.63 4.34 6.08
C ILE A 322 -9.90 3.31 7.18
N GLU A 323 -9.05 3.25 8.21
CA GLU A 323 -9.12 2.33 9.35
C GLU A 323 -10.54 2.16 9.93
N PRO A 324 -11.35 3.23 10.16
CA PRO A 324 -12.69 3.08 10.73
C PRO A 324 -13.65 2.21 9.90
N PHE A 325 -13.35 1.98 8.62
CA PHE A 325 -14.15 1.18 7.70
C PHE A 325 -13.49 -0.17 7.40
N TRP A 326 -12.16 -0.26 7.47
CA TRP A 326 -11.40 -1.49 7.24
C TRP A 326 -11.56 -2.52 8.38
N HIS A 327 -12.11 -2.12 9.53
CA HIS A 327 -12.61 -3.07 10.53
C HIS A 327 -13.76 -3.96 10.00
N TYR A 328 -14.47 -3.52 8.95
CA TYR A 328 -15.73 -4.13 8.52
C TYR A 328 -15.68 -4.82 7.16
N MET A 329 -14.84 -4.33 6.27
CA MET A 329 -14.66 -4.84 4.91
C MET A 329 -13.18 -4.80 4.52
N PRO A 330 -12.70 -5.79 3.74
CA PRO A 330 -11.30 -5.81 3.33
C PRO A 330 -11.00 -4.76 2.26
N PHE A 331 -9.81 -4.16 2.39
CA PHE A 331 -9.14 -3.40 1.35
C PHE A 331 -7.98 -4.24 0.83
N TYR A 332 -8.02 -4.62 -0.44
CA TYR A 332 -6.93 -5.28 -1.14
C TYR A 332 -6.07 -4.23 -1.81
N ILE A 333 -4.76 -4.27 -1.53
CA ILE A 333 -3.85 -3.17 -1.86
C ILE A 333 -2.84 -3.65 -2.91
N GLY A 334 -2.63 -2.85 -3.96
CA GLY A 334 -1.56 -3.02 -4.95
C GLY A 334 -0.54 -1.87 -4.90
N MET A 335 0.60 -2.05 -5.58
CA MET A 335 1.68 -1.07 -5.67
C MET A 335 1.59 -0.22 -6.95
N GLY A 336 1.92 1.06 -6.81
CA GLY A 336 2.15 2.05 -7.84
C GLY A 336 3.59 2.56 -7.83
N ASN A 337 3.89 3.57 -8.63
CA ASN A 337 5.25 4.12 -8.74
C ASN A 337 5.63 4.96 -7.52
N HIS A 338 4.66 5.54 -6.81
CA HIS A 338 4.93 6.24 -5.56
C HIS A 338 5.22 5.28 -4.39
N GLU A 339 5.01 3.98 -4.52
CA GLU A 339 5.55 3.02 -3.56
C GLU A 339 7.07 2.80 -3.72
N ALA A 340 7.73 3.48 -4.66
CA ALA A 340 9.18 3.42 -4.86
C ALA A 340 9.97 3.82 -3.59
N LEU A 341 10.80 2.89 -3.13
CA LEU A 341 11.80 3.04 -2.08
C LEU A 341 13.16 2.69 -2.68
N GLY A 342 14.17 3.52 -2.52
CA GLY A 342 15.46 3.14 -3.09
C GLY A 342 16.66 4.02 -2.81
N LEU A 343 17.73 3.71 -3.53
CA LEU A 343 19.03 4.35 -3.42
C LEU A 343 19.15 5.43 -4.49
N ILE A 344 19.25 6.68 -4.03
CA ILE A 344 19.31 7.86 -4.89
C ILE A 344 20.77 8.32 -4.98
N PHE A 345 21.31 8.38 -6.20
CA PHE A 345 22.67 8.83 -6.46
C PHE A 345 22.64 10.23 -7.06
N LYS A 346 23.36 11.18 -6.47
CA LYS A 346 23.39 12.59 -6.90
C LYS A 346 24.80 13.02 -7.27
N ASP A 347 24.89 13.98 -8.18
CA ASP A 347 26.13 14.72 -8.42
C ASP A 347 26.38 15.80 -7.35
N GLU A 348 27.52 16.49 -7.47
CA GLU A 348 27.92 17.57 -6.55
C GLU A 348 26.94 18.77 -6.52
N ASN A 349 26.12 18.93 -7.56
CA ASN A 349 25.10 19.97 -7.67
C ASN A 349 23.72 19.48 -7.15
N GLY A 350 23.65 18.26 -6.63
CA GLY A 350 22.43 17.63 -6.13
C GLY A 350 21.50 17.08 -7.20
N LYS A 351 21.91 17.06 -8.48
CA LYS A 351 21.10 16.49 -9.55
C LYS A 351 21.17 14.96 -9.47
N GLN A 352 20.00 14.32 -9.51
CA GLN A 352 19.89 12.87 -9.52
C GLN A 352 20.49 12.28 -10.80
N GLN A 353 21.40 11.34 -10.62
CA GLN A 353 22.11 10.60 -11.67
C GLN A 353 21.57 9.17 -11.83
N ALA A 354 21.11 8.55 -10.74
CA ALA A 354 20.40 7.28 -10.74
C ALA A 354 19.47 7.17 -9.53
N PHE A 355 18.39 6.40 -9.68
CA PHE A 355 17.53 5.92 -8.60
C PHE A 355 17.20 4.46 -8.92
N ILE A 356 17.68 3.57 -8.06
CA ILE A 356 17.42 2.13 -8.13
C ILE A 356 16.68 1.67 -6.87
N ASP A 357 15.93 0.58 -6.96
CA ASP A 357 15.31 -0.07 -5.80
C ASP A 357 16.37 -0.49 -4.76
N ALA A 358 16.02 -0.34 -3.47
CA ALA A 358 16.97 -0.56 -2.39
C ALA A 358 17.23 -2.06 -2.14
N PHE A 359 18.45 -2.38 -1.74
CA PHE A 359 18.88 -3.74 -1.40
C PHE A 359 19.69 -3.75 -0.09
N PRO A 360 19.76 -4.85 0.67
CA PRO A 360 19.27 -6.21 0.37
C PRO A 360 17.75 -6.32 0.20
N TYR A 361 17.28 -7.04 -0.82
CA TYR A 361 15.88 -7.01 -1.21
C TYR A 361 14.92 -7.61 -0.19
N GLU A 362 15.40 -8.48 0.71
CA GLU A 362 14.57 -9.08 1.76
C GLU A 362 14.17 -8.08 2.86
N THR A 363 14.88 -6.94 2.95
CA THR A 363 14.69 -6.00 4.05
C THR A 363 14.64 -4.54 3.65
N GLN A 364 15.16 -4.14 2.48
CA GLN A 364 15.29 -2.73 2.10
C GLN A 364 14.51 -2.35 0.85
N SER A 365 14.09 -3.31 0.02
CA SER A 365 13.34 -3.04 -1.21
C SER A 365 11.97 -2.43 -0.94
N ALA A 366 11.42 -1.76 -1.96
CA ALA A 366 10.03 -1.30 -1.96
C ALA A 366 9.06 -2.46 -1.69
N GLU A 367 9.28 -3.61 -2.31
CA GLU A 367 8.45 -4.81 -2.19
C GLU A 367 8.51 -5.41 -0.78
N ALA A 368 9.70 -5.49 -0.17
CA ALA A 368 9.85 -5.99 1.20
C ALA A 368 9.17 -5.07 2.20
N LEU A 369 9.33 -3.75 2.08
CA LEU A 369 8.62 -2.83 2.96
C LEU A 369 7.09 -2.95 2.75
N PHE A 370 6.63 -3.09 1.51
CA PHE A 370 5.21 -3.25 1.22
C PHE A 370 4.63 -4.51 1.88
N ALA A 371 5.31 -5.66 1.77
CA ALA A 371 4.91 -6.91 2.43
C ALA A 371 4.98 -6.83 3.97
N GLU A 372 5.84 -5.98 4.54
CA GLU A 372 5.85 -5.74 5.99
C GLU A 372 4.64 -4.92 6.48
N GLU A 373 4.10 -4.04 5.64
CA GLU A 373 3.09 -3.05 6.04
C GLU A 373 1.65 -3.40 5.67
N PHE A 374 1.47 -4.34 4.74
CA PHE A 374 0.18 -4.82 4.24
C PHE A 374 0.07 -6.34 4.34
N VAL A 375 -1.15 -6.85 4.39
CA VAL A 375 -1.43 -8.30 4.47
C VAL A 375 -2.27 -8.73 3.26
N ASN A 376 -1.64 -9.33 2.27
CA ASN A 376 -2.24 -9.78 1.01
C ASN A 376 -2.03 -11.29 0.80
N PRO A 377 -2.72 -11.91 -0.17
CA PRO A 377 -2.41 -13.28 -0.56
C PRO A 377 -0.99 -13.41 -1.11
N GLU A 378 -0.35 -14.55 -0.86
CA GLU A 378 1.01 -14.87 -1.33
C GLU A 378 0.99 -15.92 -2.46
N ASN A 379 -0.04 -15.89 -3.32
CA ASN A 379 -0.25 -16.88 -4.39
C ASN A 379 0.27 -16.41 -5.77
N GLY A 380 1.13 -15.39 -5.77
CA GLY A 380 1.90 -14.89 -6.90
C GLY A 380 3.06 -15.80 -7.31
N PRO A 381 3.88 -15.38 -8.29
CA PRO A 381 5.22 -15.94 -8.48
C PRO A 381 6.14 -15.58 -7.30
N ASP A 382 7.32 -16.17 -7.21
CA ASP A 382 8.27 -15.91 -6.11
C ASP A 382 9.08 -14.62 -6.32
N SER A 383 9.77 -14.50 -7.47
CA SER A 383 10.58 -13.35 -7.91
C SER A 383 10.87 -13.46 -9.42
N GLU A 384 11.73 -12.57 -9.96
CA GLU A 384 12.33 -12.71 -11.30
C GLU A 384 13.65 -13.53 -11.30
N ASP A 385 14.06 -14.11 -10.16
CA ASP A 385 15.20 -15.04 -10.12
C ASP A 385 14.90 -16.31 -10.96
N ASP A 386 15.96 -17.02 -11.37
CA ASP A 386 15.93 -18.21 -12.23
C ASP A 386 15.33 -18.00 -13.64
N ASN A 387 15.05 -16.75 -14.04
CA ASN A 387 14.64 -16.44 -15.41
C ASN A 387 15.85 -16.39 -16.35
N LYS A 388 15.62 -16.30 -17.67
CA LYS A 388 16.70 -16.31 -18.67
C LYS A 388 17.65 -15.09 -18.61
N TYR A 389 17.29 -14.04 -17.88
CA TYR A 389 18.05 -12.82 -17.70
C TYR A 389 18.78 -12.75 -16.36
N ASP A 390 18.49 -13.66 -15.43
CA ASP A 390 19.15 -13.75 -14.13
C ASP A 390 20.66 -13.97 -14.32
N PRO A 391 21.50 -12.99 -13.94
CA PRO A 391 22.93 -13.07 -14.15
C PRO A 391 23.67 -13.93 -13.11
N ASP A 392 23.08 -14.20 -11.94
CA ASP A 392 23.66 -15.04 -10.89
C ASP A 392 22.60 -15.92 -10.19
N PRO A 393 22.15 -17.03 -10.85
CA PRO A 393 21.10 -17.92 -10.34
C PRO A 393 21.40 -18.65 -9.02
N LYS A 394 22.56 -18.39 -8.41
CA LYS A 394 22.93 -18.94 -7.09
C LYS A 394 22.61 -17.98 -5.95
N ASN A 395 22.20 -16.75 -6.28
CA ASN A 395 21.96 -15.68 -5.32
C ASN A 395 20.67 -14.95 -5.69
N ILE A 396 20.17 -14.12 -4.77
CA ILE A 396 18.98 -13.31 -4.98
C ILE A 396 19.38 -12.05 -5.72
N ASP A 397 18.83 -11.88 -6.92
CA ASP A 397 19.09 -10.78 -7.82
C ASP A 397 17.87 -9.88 -8.04
N PHE A 398 16.68 -10.34 -7.61
CA PHE A 398 15.43 -9.58 -7.69
C PHE A 398 14.61 -9.63 -6.38
N PRO A 399 13.80 -8.59 -6.09
CA PRO A 399 12.91 -8.58 -4.93
C PRO A 399 11.78 -9.61 -5.04
N SER A 400 11.17 -9.98 -3.91
CA SER A 400 10.06 -10.94 -3.94
C SER A 400 8.76 -10.31 -4.44
N TYR A 401 7.94 -11.10 -5.12
CA TYR A 401 6.57 -10.76 -5.51
C TYR A 401 5.53 -11.01 -4.41
N LYS A 402 5.93 -11.56 -3.26
CA LYS A 402 5.03 -11.83 -2.14
C LYS A 402 4.28 -10.58 -1.72
N GLU A 403 2.96 -10.74 -1.59
CA GLU A 403 2.01 -9.70 -1.18
C GLU A 403 1.85 -8.52 -2.16
N ASN A 404 2.63 -8.45 -3.25
CA ASN A 404 2.52 -7.40 -4.27
C ASN A 404 2.10 -7.91 -5.68
N VAL A 405 2.13 -9.22 -5.91
CA VAL A 405 1.45 -9.88 -7.04
C VAL A 405 0.64 -11.06 -6.53
N PHE A 406 -0.66 -11.07 -6.79
CA PHE A 406 -1.55 -12.09 -6.25
C PHE A 406 -2.92 -12.11 -6.95
N TYR A 407 -3.76 -13.09 -6.63
CA TYR A 407 -5.18 -13.05 -6.97
C TYR A 407 -6.07 -13.51 -5.81
N TYR A 408 -7.31 -13.05 -5.82
CA TYR A 408 -8.35 -13.49 -4.89
C TYR A 408 -9.71 -13.63 -5.60
N THR A 409 -10.68 -14.22 -4.91
CA THR A 409 -12.02 -14.45 -5.46
C THR A 409 -13.09 -14.04 -4.48
N TYR A 410 -14.19 -13.47 -4.98
CA TYR A 410 -15.38 -13.16 -4.21
C TYR A 410 -16.63 -13.53 -5.03
N GLY A 411 -17.45 -14.47 -4.54
CA GLY A 411 -18.58 -15.00 -5.29
C GLY A 411 -18.14 -15.65 -6.61
N ASN A 412 -18.54 -15.04 -7.74
CA ASN A 412 -18.18 -15.45 -9.10
C ASN A 412 -17.17 -14.52 -9.80
N VAL A 413 -16.55 -13.59 -9.07
CA VAL A 413 -15.49 -12.70 -9.54
C VAL A 413 -14.12 -13.18 -9.06
N ALA A 414 -13.14 -13.15 -9.96
CA ALA A 414 -11.73 -13.17 -9.62
C ALA A 414 -11.10 -11.79 -9.87
N MET A 415 -10.24 -11.35 -8.95
CA MET A 415 -9.40 -10.16 -9.11
C MET A 415 -7.94 -10.59 -9.12
N ILE A 416 -7.21 -10.22 -10.17
CA ILE A 416 -5.75 -10.42 -10.29
C ILE A 416 -5.08 -9.07 -10.06
N VAL A 417 -4.10 -9.01 -9.16
CA VAL A 417 -3.31 -7.82 -8.83
C VAL A 417 -1.88 -8.03 -9.33
N LEU A 418 -1.42 -7.12 -10.18
CA LEU A 418 -0.07 -7.11 -10.75
C LEU A 418 0.75 -5.94 -10.20
N ASN A 419 2.07 -6.08 -10.25
CA ASN A 419 3.01 -5.02 -9.93
C ASN A 419 3.64 -4.50 -11.24
N SER A 420 3.13 -3.37 -11.73
CA SER A 420 3.65 -2.66 -12.91
C SER A 420 4.84 -1.73 -12.60
N ASN A 421 5.30 -1.74 -11.35
CA ASN A 421 6.43 -0.96 -10.82
C ASN A 421 7.36 -1.88 -10.01
N TYR A 422 7.57 -3.10 -10.49
CA TYR A 422 8.42 -4.08 -9.84
C TYR A 422 9.90 -3.80 -10.10
N TRP A 423 10.73 -3.93 -9.05
CA TRP A 423 12.18 -3.63 -9.10
C TRP A 423 12.43 -2.25 -9.75
N TYR A 424 11.55 -1.30 -9.45
CA TYR A 424 11.41 -0.09 -10.24
C TYR A 424 12.60 0.84 -10.02
N ALA A 425 13.21 1.25 -11.13
CA ALA A 425 14.25 2.26 -11.17
C ALA A 425 13.69 3.52 -11.86
N PRO A 426 13.25 4.55 -11.13
CA PRO A 426 12.66 5.75 -11.70
C PRO A 426 13.50 6.43 -12.79
N SER A 427 14.83 6.31 -12.71
CA SER A 427 15.74 6.88 -13.70
C SER A 427 15.88 6.07 -14.99
N ILE A 428 15.43 4.82 -15.04
CA ILE A 428 15.80 3.85 -16.10
C ILE A 428 15.40 4.30 -17.51
N ALA A 429 14.31 5.06 -17.62
CA ALA A 429 13.84 5.58 -18.91
C ALA A 429 14.88 6.48 -19.60
N ASN A 430 15.78 7.11 -18.83
CA ASN A 430 16.80 8.03 -19.33
C ASN A 430 18.23 7.62 -18.95
N GLN A 431 18.40 6.73 -17.98
CA GLN A 431 19.67 6.27 -17.46
C GLN A 431 19.66 4.74 -17.36
N THR A 432 20.31 4.06 -18.30
CA THR A 432 20.33 2.59 -18.35
C THR A 432 21.56 1.99 -17.68
N ALA A 433 22.58 2.79 -17.35
CA ALA A 433 23.86 2.27 -16.88
C ALA A 433 23.78 1.65 -15.48
N SER A 434 22.78 1.99 -14.66
CA SER A 434 22.56 1.36 -13.36
C SER A 434 21.84 0.00 -13.45
N SER A 435 21.17 -0.29 -14.58
CA SER A 435 20.12 -1.33 -14.67
C SER A 435 18.88 -1.02 -13.80
N GLY A 436 17.81 -1.80 -13.95
CA GLY A 436 16.55 -1.63 -13.20
C GLY A 436 15.28 -1.94 -14.00
N GLY A 437 14.16 -2.06 -13.29
CA GLY A 437 12.82 -2.24 -13.83
C GLY A 437 12.21 -0.94 -14.36
N LEU A 438 11.48 -1.04 -15.48
CA LEU A 438 10.84 0.10 -16.17
C LEU A 438 9.39 0.26 -15.71
N HIS A 439 8.99 1.50 -15.45
CA HIS A 439 7.60 1.87 -15.16
C HIS A 439 6.64 1.34 -16.24
N GLY A 440 5.63 0.58 -15.83
CA GLY A 440 4.64 -0.05 -16.70
C GLY A 440 5.08 -1.37 -17.36
N TYR A 441 6.33 -1.82 -17.14
CA TYR A 441 6.81 -3.06 -17.73
C TYR A 441 6.55 -4.25 -16.81
N LEU A 442 5.68 -5.18 -17.24
CA LEU A 442 5.46 -6.45 -16.54
C LEU A 442 6.59 -7.44 -16.87
N MET A 443 7.28 -7.97 -15.87
CA MET A 443 8.45 -8.85 -16.08
C MET A 443 8.06 -10.29 -16.47
N ASP A 444 9.05 -11.13 -16.83
CA ASP A 444 8.84 -12.42 -17.50
C ASP A 444 8.13 -13.44 -16.62
N ASN A 445 8.61 -13.66 -15.39
CA ASN A 445 8.00 -14.62 -14.46
C ASN A 445 6.59 -14.16 -14.07
N GLN A 446 6.38 -12.85 -13.89
CA GLN A 446 5.05 -12.29 -13.64
C GLN A 446 4.07 -12.56 -14.78
N LEU A 447 4.48 -12.36 -16.04
CA LEU A 447 3.61 -12.65 -17.19
C LEU A 447 3.36 -14.14 -17.39
N GLN A 448 4.34 -14.99 -17.11
CA GLN A 448 4.15 -16.43 -17.16
C GLN A 448 3.13 -16.89 -16.10
N TRP A 449 3.28 -16.42 -14.87
CA TRP A 449 2.32 -16.66 -13.79
C TRP A 449 0.91 -16.15 -14.13
N LEU A 450 0.81 -14.96 -14.74
CA LEU A 450 -0.47 -14.40 -15.19
C LEU A 450 -1.15 -15.33 -16.19
N ARG A 451 -0.41 -15.84 -17.18
CA ARG A 451 -0.93 -16.77 -18.20
C ARG A 451 -1.48 -18.04 -17.56
N GLU A 452 -0.76 -18.61 -16.61
CA GLU A 452 -1.17 -19.81 -15.89
C GLU A 452 -2.41 -19.56 -15.02
N THR A 453 -2.44 -18.42 -14.33
CA THR A 453 -3.58 -18.00 -13.50
C THR A 453 -4.83 -17.76 -14.33
N ILE A 454 -4.71 -17.07 -15.48
CA ILE A 454 -5.82 -16.88 -16.42
C ILE A 454 -6.33 -18.22 -16.96
N SER A 455 -5.43 -19.13 -17.37
CA SER A 455 -5.81 -20.48 -17.82
C SER A 455 -6.54 -21.28 -16.73
N LYS A 456 -6.14 -21.13 -15.47
CA LYS A 456 -6.82 -21.73 -14.32
C LYS A 456 -8.23 -21.16 -14.12
N LEU A 457 -8.36 -19.83 -14.09
CA LEU A 457 -9.63 -19.14 -13.85
C LEU A 457 -10.62 -19.30 -15.02
N GLU A 458 -10.13 -19.38 -16.25
CA GLU A 458 -10.94 -19.70 -17.44
C GLU A 458 -11.61 -21.08 -17.31
N ARG A 459 -10.91 -22.06 -16.73
CA ARG A 459 -11.44 -23.42 -16.48
C ARG A 459 -12.32 -23.52 -15.23
N ASP A 460 -12.22 -22.60 -14.28
CA ASP A 460 -13.00 -22.65 -13.03
C ASP A 460 -14.47 -22.27 -13.30
N LYS A 461 -15.39 -23.25 -13.18
CA LYS A 461 -16.84 -23.07 -13.39
C LYS A 461 -17.50 -22.17 -12.34
N ASN A 462 -16.81 -21.83 -11.26
CA ASN A 462 -17.28 -20.90 -10.24
C ASN A 462 -17.02 -19.45 -10.60
N ILE A 463 -16.11 -19.18 -11.54
CA ILE A 463 -15.74 -17.84 -11.96
C ILE A 463 -16.43 -17.53 -13.29
N ASP A 464 -17.20 -16.45 -13.30
CA ASP A 464 -17.84 -15.91 -14.50
C ASP A 464 -17.04 -14.70 -15.03
N HIS A 465 -16.43 -13.94 -14.11
CA HIS A 465 -15.80 -12.64 -14.40
C HIS A 465 -14.40 -12.57 -13.83
N ILE A 466 -13.47 -12.10 -14.66
CA ILE A 466 -12.09 -11.82 -14.24
C ILE A 466 -11.85 -10.33 -14.44
N PHE A 467 -11.46 -9.65 -13.37
CA PHE A 467 -10.84 -8.35 -13.42
C PHE A 467 -9.34 -8.51 -13.16
N LEU A 468 -8.57 -7.64 -13.78
CA LEU A 468 -7.17 -7.47 -13.48
C LEU A 468 -6.91 -6.03 -13.07
N THR A 469 -6.01 -5.80 -12.15
CA THR A 469 -5.59 -4.46 -11.77
C THR A 469 -4.07 -4.37 -11.71
N GLN A 470 -3.56 -3.26 -12.23
CA GLN A 470 -2.17 -2.84 -12.18
C GLN A 470 -2.19 -1.32 -12.11
N HIS A 471 -1.14 -0.69 -11.60
CA HIS A 471 -1.13 0.77 -11.47
C HIS A 471 -1.19 1.46 -12.82
N THR A 472 -0.27 1.13 -13.72
CA THR A 472 -0.12 1.87 -14.98
C THR A 472 -1.16 1.50 -16.04
N PRO A 473 -1.72 2.46 -16.80
CA PRO A 473 -2.58 2.18 -17.95
C PRO A 473 -1.82 1.56 -19.13
N ALA A 474 -2.47 0.62 -19.84
CA ALA A 474 -1.97 0.11 -21.11
C ALA A 474 -2.09 1.16 -22.23
N PHE A 475 -3.12 2.00 -22.12
CA PHE A 475 -3.50 3.06 -23.05
C PHE A 475 -3.77 4.35 -22.25
N PRO A 476 -2.73 5.11 -21.86
CA PRO A 476 -2.92 6.37 -21.11
C PRO A 476 -3.74 7.38 -21.92
N ASN A 477 -4.55 8.23 -21.28
CA ASN A 477 -5.16 9.40 -21.90
C ASN A 477 -5.20 10.66 -20.99
N GLY A 478 -4.47 10.65 -19.88
CA GLY A 478 -4.16 11.80 -19.02
C GLY A 478 -2.70 12.23 -19.17
N GLY A 479 -1.94 12.31 -18.08
CA GLY A 479 -0.58 12.87 -18.05
C GLY A 479 0.57 11.92 -18.44
N HIS A 480 0.27 10.71 -18.93
CA HIS A 480 1.22 9.62 -19.07
C HIS A 480 1.53 9.22 -20.52
N SER A 481 1.47 10.17 -21.47
CA SER A 481 1.84 9.86 -22.86
C SER A 481 3.31 9.50 -23.08
N LYS A 482 4.19 9.80 -22.11
CA LYS A 482 5.65 9.65 -22.24
C LYS A 482 6.22 8.48 -21.44
N ASP A 483 5.37 7.71 -20.79
CA ASP A 483 5.75 6.59 -19.95
C ASP A 483 4.68 5.47 -20.01
N VAL A 484 4.47 4.76 -18.91
CA VAL A 484 3.57 3.59 -18.77
C VAL A 484 3.78 2.55 -19.88
N MET A 485 2.74 1.98 -20.47
CA MET A 485 2.88 1.05 -21.59
C MET A 485 2.93 1.72 -22.98
N TRP A 486 3.25 3.02 -23.06
CA TRP A 486 3.21 3.77 -24.33
C TRP A 486 4.53 4.48 -24.71
N TYR A 487 5.15 5.22 -23.80
CA TYR A 487 6.39 5.97 -24.06
C TYR A 487 6.40 6.77 -25.37
N SER A 488 5.29 7.45 -25.69
CA SER A 488 5.09 8.21 -26.93
C SER A 488 5.23 7.38 -28.20
N GLY A 489 4.91 6.09 -28.12
CA GLY A 489 5.08 5.14 -29.20
C GLY A 489 6.50 4.57 -29.32
N ASN A 490 7.42 4.88 -28.38
CA ASN A 490 8.80 4.40 -28.42
C ASN A 490 8.93 2.98 -27.82
N ASN A 491 9.00 1.97 -28.68
CA ASN A 491 9.22 0.57 -28.29
C ASN A 491 10.69 0.24 -27.92
N GLU A 492 11.62 1.19 -27.95
CA GLU A 492 12.98 0.95 -27.47
C GLU A 492 13.05 0.90 -25.94
N LYS A 493 12.08 1.50 -25.24
CA LYS A 493 12.03 1.53 -23.78
C LYS A 493 11.79 0.13 -23.21
N ARG A 494 12.67 -0.28 -22.30
CA ARG A 494 12.70 -1.62 -21.70
C ARG A 494 13.57 -1.64 -20.42
N PRO A 495 13.37 -2.62 -19.52
CA PRO A 495 14.29 -2.91 -18.44
C PRO A 495 15.71 -3.25 -18.91
N TYR A 496 16.67 -3.01 -18.03
CA TYR A 496 18.05 -3.47 -18.18
C TYR A 496 18.41 -4.34 -16.97
N ILE A 497 19.08 -5.46 -17.22
CA ILE A 497 19.52 -6.43 -16.22
C ILE A 497 21.00 -6.74 -16.49
N GLY A 498 21.86 -6.60 -15.48
CA GLY A 498 23.30 -6.84 -15.59
C GLY A 498 23.95 -6.00 -16.71
N GLY A 499 23.45 -4.78 -16.93
CA GLY A 499 23.91 -3.86 -17.96
C GLY A 499 23.42 -4.16 -19.38
N LYS A 500 22.51 -5.13 -19.56
CA LYS A 500 21.97 -5.54 -20.86
C LYS A 500 20.46 -5.32 -20.94
N PRO A 501 19.93 -4.82 -22.07
CA PRO A 501 18.50 -4.71 -22.26
C PRO A 501 17.83 -6.09 -22.36
N VAL A 502 16.59 -6.20 -21.90
CA VAL A 502 15.73 -7.35 -22.23
C VAL A 502 15.29 -7.31 -23.70
N ASP A 503 14.80 -8.44 -24.24
CA ASP A 503 14.60 -8.60 -25.69
C ASP A 503 13.46 -7.73 -26.21
N LYS A 504 12.39 -7.58 -25.43
CA LYS A 504 11.15 -6.94 -25.85
C LYS A 504 11.04 -5.52 -25.32
N GLY A 505 10.58 -4.65 -26.21
CA GLY A 505 10.18 -3.30 -25.83
C GLY A 505 8.86 -3.26 -25.08
N ILE A 506 8.55 -2.09 -24.52
CA ILE A 506 7.33 -1.85 -23.76
C ILE A 506 6.03 -2.12 -24.55
N ILE A 507 5.98 -1.81 -25.85
CA ILE A 507 4.79 -2.05 -26.69
C ILE A 507 4.66 -3.54 -27.01
N GLU A 508 5.76 -4.25 -27.29
CA GLU A 508 5.74 -5.71 -27.45
C GLU A 508 5.29 -6.38 -26.14
N ARG A 509 5.75 -5.89 -24.99
CA ARG A 509 5.36 -6.38 -23.67
C ARG A 509 3.88 -6.16 -23.38
N ARG A 510 3.35 -4.98 -23.71
CA ARG A 510 1.92 -4.67 -23.65
C ARG A 510 1.10 -5.65 -24.51
N ASP A 511 1.57 -5.95 -25.72
CA ASP A 511 0.87 -6.87 -26.61
C ASP A 511 0.86 -8.31 -26.06
N GLU A 512 1.93 -8.78 -25.42
CA GLU A 512 1.93 -10.10 -24.75
C GLU A 512 0.95 -10.17 -23.59
N TYR A 513 0.91 -9.10 -22.80
CA TYR A 513 -0.04 -8.94 -21.70
C TYR A 513 -1.49 -8.96 -22.21
N LEU A 514 -1.80 -8.15 -23.23
CA LEU A 514 -3.14 -8.09 -23.82
C LEU A 514 -3.54 -9.38 -24.55
N GLU A 515 -2.59 -10.08 -25.16
CA GLU A 515 -2.81 -11.41 -25.74
C GLU A 515 -3.32 -12.41 -24.68
N ILE A 516 -2.77 -12.38 -23.47
CA ILE A 516 -3.23 -13.22 -22.35
C ILE A 516 -4.68 -12.86 -21.97
N LEU A 517 -4.98 -11.57 -21.83
CA LEU A 517 -6.29 -11.12 -21.35
C LEU A 517 -7.41 -11.30 -22.38
N ILE A 518 -7.13 -10.99 -23.64
CA ILE A 518 -8.13 -10.91 -24.71
C ILE A 518 -8.31 -12.27 -25.37
N ASN A 519 -7.21 -12.90 -25.77
CA ASN A 519 -7.24 -14.03 -26.70
C ASN A 519 -7.18 -15.39 -25.99
N GLN A 520 -6.71 -15.44 -24.73
CA GLN A 520 -6.62 -16.67 -23.93
C GLN A 520 -7.69 -16.80 -22.84
N SER A 521 -8.57 -15.81 -22.70
CA SER A 521 -9.72 -15.89 -21.80
C SER A 521 -10.95 -15.27 -22.42
N LYS A 522 -12.11 -15.88 -22.17
CA LYS A 522 -13.42 -15.31 -22.48
C LYS A 522 -14.04 -14.65 -21.26
N LYS A 523 -13.45 -14.76 -20.08
CA LYS A 523 -13.98 -14.27 -18.80
C LYS A 523 -13.42 -12.93 -18.36
N VAL A 524 -12.29 -12.48 -18.92
CA VAL A 524 -11.74 -11.15 -18.58
C VAL A 524 -12.67 -10.05 -19.08
N VAL A 525 -13.14 -9.23 -18.13
CA VAL A 525 -14.04 -8.09 -18.35
C VAL A 525 -13.25 -6.85 -18.70
N GLY A 526 -12.23 -6.55 -17.89
CA GLY A 526 -11.36 -5.40 -18.11
C GLY A 526 -10.20 -5.32 -17.14
N MET A 527 -9.31 -4.38 -17.43
CA MET A 527 -8.20 -3.97 -16.57
C MET A 527 -8.56 -2.68 -15.83
N LEU A 528 -8.22 -2.61 -14.55
CA LEU A 528 -8.45 -1.49 -13.65
C LEU A 528 -7.10 -0.81 -13.36
N THR A 529 -6.96 0.46 -13.75
CA THR A 529 -5.68 1.21 -13.72
C THR A 529 -5.81 2.55 -13.00
N GLY A 530 -4.69 3.09 -12.52
CA GLY A 530 -4.55 4.39 -11.87
C GLY A 530 -3.59 5.29 -12.64
N ASP A 531 -2.68 5.96 -11.94
CA ASP A 531 -1.57 6.79 -12.43
C ASP A 531 -2.02 8.12 -13.08
N GLU A 532 -3.09 8.09 -13.89
CA GLU A 532 -3.49 9.27 -14.67
C GLU A 532 -4.19 10.37 -13.88
N HIS A 533 -4.35 10.22 -12.57
CA HIS A 533 -4.98 11.17 -11.67
C HIS A 533 -6.35 11.71 -12.16
N ASN A 534 -7.11 10.86 -12.85
CA ASN A 534 -8.44 11.15 -13.37
C ASN A 534 -9.26 9.86 -13.46
N TYR A 535 -10.56 10.01 -13.67
CA TYR A 535 -11.43 8.92 -14.08
C TYR A 535 -11.64 8.97 -15.59
N ASN A 536 -11.43 7.84 -16.26
CA ASN A 536 -11.85 7.64 -17.64
C ASN A 536 -12.00 6.14 -17.92
N TRP A 537 -12.63 5.78 -19.03
CA TRP A 537 -12.55 4.41 -19.52
C TRP A 537 -12.52 4.35 -21.03
N LEU A 538 -12.04 3.24 -21.56
CA LEU A 538 -12.16 2.90 -22.97
C LEU A 538 -12.52 1.43 -23.14
N LYS A 539 -13.20 1.14 -24.25
CA LYS A 539 -13.45 -0.22 -24.70
C LYS A 539 -12.45 -0.52 -25.80
N LEU A 540 -11.48 -1.38 -25.49
CA LEU A 540 -10.50 -1.84 -26.45
C LEU A 540 -11.20 -2.73 -27.48
N THR A 541 -11.23 -2.29 -28.72
CA THR A 541 -11.82 -2.98 -29.87
C THR A 541 -10.79 -3.12 -30.99
N ALA A 542 -11.08 -3.95 -32.00
CA ALA A 542 -10.15 -4.20 -33.11
C ALA A 542 -9.89 -2.98 -34.01
N ASP A 543 -10.78 -1.98 -33.98
CA ASP A 543 -10.66 -0.73 -34.74
C ASP A 543 -9.92 0.38 -33.97
N MET A 544 -9.62 0.19 -32.67
CA MET A 544 -8.89 1.19 -31.90
C MET A 544 -7.43 1.28 -32.37
N PRO A 545 -6.91 2.46 -32.72
CA PRO A 545 -5.52 2.63 -33.13
C PRO A 545 -4.61 2.53 -31.89
N ILE A 546 -3.92 1.41 -31.75
CA ILE A 546 -3.06 1.12 -30.57
C ILE A 546 -1.55 1.16 -30.87
N TYR A 547 -1.16 1.56 -32.08
CA TYR A 547 0.23 1.56 -32.54
C TYR A 547 0.64 2.91 -33.12
N PRO A 548 1.94 3.27 -33.07
CA PRO A 548 2.47 4.34 -33.89
C PRO A 548 2.35 3.98 -35.39
N GLU A 549 2.28 4.99 -36.27
CA GLU A 549 1.99 4.81 -37.70
C GLU A 549 2.88 3.75 -38.38
N ASN A 550 4.17 3.73 -38.06
CA ASN A 550 5.18 2.84 -38.66
C ASN A 550 5.65 1.73 -37.72
N TYR A 551 4.75 1.11 -36.95
CA TYR A 551 5.11 0.04 -36.02
C TYR A 551 5.63 -1.22 -36.74
N PRO A 552 6.90 -1.64 -36.55
CA PRO A 552 7.53 -2.67 -37.37
C PRO A 552 7.34 -4.10 -36.83
N HIS A 553 6.84 -4.25 -35.60
CA HIS A 553 6.69 -5.55 -34.95
C HIS A 553 5.30 -6.16 -35.22
N LYS A 554 5.14 -7.43 -34.86
CA LYS A 554 3.86 -8.14 -34.96
C LYS A 554 2.80 -7.41 -34.13
N LYS A 555 1.69 -7.07 -34.76
CA LYS A 555 0.52 -6.48 -34.11
C LYS A 555 -0.35 -7.55 -33.44
N LEU A 556 -0.86 -7.23 -32.25
CA LEU A 556 -1.89 -7.95 -31.54
C LEU A 556 -3.16 -8.06 -32.39
N ASN A 557 -3.75 -9.24 -32.42
CA ASN A 557 -5.09 -9.42 -32.96
C ASN A 557 -6.11 -9.30 -31.82
N VAL A 558 -6.92 -8.24 -31.79
CA VAL A 558 -7.95 -8.06 -30.75
C VAL A 558 -9.17 -8.91 -31.10
N SER A 559 -9.23 -10.17 -30.62
CA SER A 559 -10.31 -11.11 -31.00
C SER A 559 -11.67 -10.80 -30.37
N ARG A 560 -11.71 -10.01 -29.30
CA ARG A 560 -12.91 -9.60 -28.59
C ARG A 560 -12.66 -8.31 -27.80
N PRO A 561 -13.71 -7.55 -27.44
CA PRO A 561 -13.53 -6.37 -26.62
C PRO A 561 -13.26 -6.69 -25.15
N ILE A 562 -12.49 -5.83 -24.50
CA ILE A 562 -12.35 -5.68 -23.04
C ILE A 562 -12.32 -4.19 -22.68
N TYR A 563 -12.52 -3.87 -21.40
CA TYR A 563 -12.42 -2.50 -20.92
C TYR A 563 -11.03 -2.21 -20.31
N GLN A 564 -10.55 -0.98 -20.46
CA GLN A 564 -9.61 -0.37 -19.53
C GLN A 564 -10.39 0.71 -18.77
N ILE A 565 -10.41 0.61 -17.45
CA ILE A 565 -11.09 1.55 -16.56
C ILE A 565 -10.01 2.20 -15.71
N ASN A 566 -9.78 3.47 -15.96
CA ASN A 566 -8.85 4.27 -15.19
C ASN A 566 -9.58 4.96 -14.04
N ASN A 567 -9.11 4.78 -12.81
CA ASN A 567 -9.58 5.56 -11.68
C ASN A 567 -8.43 5.96 -10.75
N GLY A 568 -7.60 6.90 -11.21
CA GLY A 568 -6.64 7.60 -10.38
C GLY A 568 -7.19 8.83 -9.67
N ALA A 569 -8.51 8.97 -9.59
CA ALA A 569 -9.13 10.15 -8.99
C ALA A 569 -9.40 9.97 -7.49
N ALA A 570 -8.50 9.32 -6.75
CA ALA A 570 -8.59 9.19 -5.28
C ALA A 570 -7.88 10.30 -4.50
N GLY A 571 -7.61 11.43 -5.16
CA GLY A 571 -7.17 12.66 -4.52
C GLY A 571 -5.78 13.12 -4.89
N ALA A 572 -5.02 12.36 -5.68
CA ALA A 572 -3.77 12.87 -6.24
C ALA A 572 -4.02 14.11 -7.15
N PRO A 573 -3.03 15.01 -7.32
CA PRO A 573 -3.12 16.17 -8.21
C PRO A 573 -3.45 15.79 -9.66
N TYR A 574 -4.59 16.26 -10.16
CA TYR A 574 -5.14 15.84 -11.46
C TYR A 574 -4.20 16.05 -12.66
N TYR A 575 -4.38 15.22 -13.68
CA TYR A 575 -3.91 15.48 -15.05
C TYR A 575 -5.09 15.82 -15.97
N GLY A 576 -4.85 16.73 -16.92
CA GLY A 576 -5.80 17.00 -18.01
C GLY A 576 -5.74 15.91 -19.09
N GLN A 577 -6.76 15.84 -19.93
CA GLN A 577 -6.81 14.89 -21.03
C GLN A 577 -5.79 15.26 -22.12
N GLU A 578 -5.05 14.26 -22.60
CA GLU A 578 -4.11 14.42 -23.71
C GLU A 578 -4.67 13.97 -25.06
N VAL A 579 -3.94 14.24 -26.14
CA VAL A 579 -4.29 13.84 -27.51
C VAL A 579 -3.36 12.72 -27.97
N LEU A 580 -3.91 11.51 -27.99
CA LEU A 580 -3.27 10.24 -28.28
C LEU A 580 -4.07 9.46 -29.33
N PRO A 581 -3.49 8.41 -29.95
CA PRO A 581 -4.15 7.69 -31.03
C PRO A 581 -5.58 7.23 -30.69
N TRP A 582 -5.78 6.72 -29.47
CA TRP A 582 -7.06 6.19 -29.00
C TRP A 582 -7.94 7.23 -28.29
N SER A 583 -7.57 8.52 -28.19
CA SER A 583 -8.34 9.49 -27.40
C SER A 583 -9.81 9.63 -27.83
N LYS A 584 -10.11 9.40 -29.12
CA LYS A 584 -11.48 9.38 -29.63
C LYS A 584 -12.34 8.23 -29.09
N HIS A 585 -11.70 7.19 -28.56
CA HIS A 585 -12.35 6.02 -27.95
C HIS A 585 -12.49 6.16 -26.43
N THR A 586 -11.79 7.11 -25.79
CA THR A 586 -11.92 7.40 -24.36
C THR A 586 -13.26 8.04 -24.05
N GLN A 587 -13.91 7.54 -23.02
CA GLN A 587 -15.22 7.97 -22.55
C GLN A 587 -15.10 8.54 -21.13
N SER A 588 -16.04 9.45 -20.82
CA SER A 588 -16.29 9.96 -19.46
C SER A 588 -15.05 10.48 -18.71
N PHE A 589 -14.14 11.15 -19.42
CA PHE A 589 -12.97 11.77 -18.79
C PHE A 589 -13.41 12.81 -17.74
N SER A 590 -13.03 12.61 -16.48
CA SER A 590 -13.38 13.47 -15.36
C SER A 590 -12.21 13.64 -14.40
N VAL A 591 -12.01 14.87 -13.95
CA VAL A 591 -11.04 15.25 -12.90
C VAL A 591 -11.69 15.38 -11.52
N GLU A 592 -13.00 15.09 -11.42
CA GLU A 592 -13.65 14.94 -10.12
C GLU A 592 -13.04 13.75 -9.39
N ASN A 593 -12.97 13.83 -8.05
CA ASN A 593 -12.66 12.65 -7.26
C ASN A 593 -13.69 11.56 -7.58
N ALA A 594 -13.28 10.31 -7.75
CA ALA A 594 -14.17 9.26 -8.24
C ALA A 594 -13.99 7.95 -7.48
N LEU A 595 -15.11 7.35 -7.09
CA LEU A 595 -15.20 5.99 -6.58
C LEU A 595 -15.98 5.15 -7.58
N CYS A 596 -15.32 4.15 -8.16
CA CYS A 596 -15.97 3.18 -9.05
C CYS A 596 -16.63 2.07 -8.21
N LEU A 597 -17.91 1.81 -8.46
CA LEU A 597 -18.69 0.75 -7.82
C LEU A 597 -19.19 -0.24 -8.88
N PHE A 598 -18.80 -1.50 -8.75
CA PHE A 598 -19.14 -2.56 -9.68
C PHE A 598 -20.24 -3.42 -9.08
N TYR A 599 -21.43 -3.32 -9.64
CA TYR A 599 -22.59 -4.13 -9.30
C TYR A 599 -22.53 -5.42 -10.11
N VAL A 600 -22.35 -6.54 -9.42
CA VAL A 600 -22.24 -7.88 -10.02
C VAL A 600 -23.54 -8.61 -9.77
N GLU A 601 -24.25 -8.97 -10.83
CA GLU A 601 -25.57 -9.64 -10.78
C GLU A 601 -25.52 -10.90 -11.65
N GLY A 602 -25.00 -11.98 -11.08
CA GLY A 602 -24.70 -13.20 -11.83
C GLY A 602 -23.75 -12.92 -13.00
N LYS A 603 -24.25 -12.99 -14.24
CA LYS A 603 -23.45 -12.74 -15.46
C LYS A 603 -23.43 -11.27 -15.90
N LYS A 604 -24.25 -10.41 -15.30
CA LYS A 604 -24.30 -8.99 -15.64
C LYS A 604 -23.34 -8.21 -14.75
N ILE A 605 -22.69 -7.19 -15.33
CA ILE A 605 -21.91 -6.22 -14.56
C ILE A 605 -22.28 -4.81 -14.98
N THR A 606 -22.64 -3.98 -14.01
CA THR A 606 -22.82 -2.55 -14.19
C THR A 606 -21.84 -1.81 -13.29
N MET A 607 -21.07 -0.89 -13.87
CA MET A 607 -20.24 0.05 -13.13
C MET A 607 -21.01 1.36 -12.96
N LYS A 608 -21.06 1.89 -11.73
CA LYS A 608 -21.49 3.26 -11.44
C LYS A 608 -20.36 4.00 -10.76
N VAL A 609 -20.17 5.25 -11.11
CA VAL A 609 -19.07 6.07 -10.59
C VAL A 609 -19.64 7.25 -9.86
N PHE A 610 -19.18 7.49 -8.64
CA PHE A 610 -19.67 8.55 -7.79
C PHE A 610 -18.53 9.44 -7.32
N ASN A 611 -18.80 10.73 -7.23
CA ASN A 611 -17.91 11.62 -6.50
C ASN A 611 -18.11 11.42 -4.99
N PRO A 612 -17.11 10.98 -4.23
CA PRO A 612 -17.24 10.74 -2.79
C PRO A 612 -17.41 12.02 -1.97
N ASP A 613 -17.09 13.20 -2.53
CA ASP A 613 -17.19 14.48 -1.85
C ASP A 613 -18.61 15.08 -1.97
N THR A 614 -19.18 15.04 -3.18
CA THR A 614 -20.44 15.68 -3.54
C THR A 614 -21.60 14.69 -3.74
N LEU A 615 -21.31 13.39 -3.79
CA LEU A 615 -22.26 12.28 -3.93
C LEU A 615 -23.02 12.22 -5.28
N ASN A 616 -22.71 13.09 -6.25
CA ASN A 616 -23.25 12.97 -7.60
C ASN A 616 -22.69 11.72 -8.30
N GLN A 617 -23.52 11.15 -9.16
CA GLN A 617 -23.08 10.14 -10.11
C GLN A 617 -22.32 10.83 -11.25
N ILE A 618 -21.10 10.39 -11.50
CA ILE A 618 -20.24 10.85 -12.61
C ILE A 618 -20.58 10.06 -13.88
N ASP A 619 -20.75 8.74 -13.75
CA ASP A 619 -20.91 7.84 -14.90
C ASP A 619 -21.65 6.55 -14.55
N GLU A 620 -22.18 5.87 -15.57
CA GLU A 620 -22.77 4.53 -15.47
C GLU A 620 -22.60 3.75 -16.78
N VAL A 621 -22.05 2.54 -16.68
CA VAL A 621 -21.67 1.72 -17.84
C VAL A 621 -22.05 0.26 -17.59
N GLU A 622 -22.73 -0.38 -18.55
CA GLU A 622 -22.91 -1.83 -18.57
C GLU A 622 -21.68 -2.50 -19.22
N LEU A 623 -20.92 -3.25 -18.43
CA LEU A 623 -19.70 -3.91 -18.88
C LEU A 623 -19.96 -5.30 -19.46
N ARG A 624 -21.04 -5.96 -19.00
CA ARG A 624 -21.42 -7.32 -19.40
C ARG A 624 -22.91 -7.57 -19.29
#